data_AF-A0A973HQJ9-F1
#
_entry.id   AF-A0A973HQJ9-F1
#
_cell.length_a   1.000
_cell.length_b   1.000
_cell.length_c   1.000
_cell.angle_alpha   90.00
_cell.angle_beta   90.00
_cell.angle_gamma   90.00
#
_symmetry.space_group_name_H-M   'P 1'
#
loop_
_entity.id
_entity.type
_entity.pdbx_description
1 polymer ?
#
loop_
_entity_poly.entity_id
_entity_poly.type
_entity_poly.pdbx_seq_one_letter_code
_entity_poly.pdbx_strand_id
1 'polypeptide(L)' 'MLEHGVNPNIQNTQGFTPLHAAARRTASPKTLALLIDAGGDPSLQTIDGKTPLDLALEKKKVKNVAFLEKL' A
#
# COMPACT_ATOMS: atom_id res chain seq x y z
N MET A 1 -3.69 7.83 -23.20
CA MET A 1 -2.34 7.23 -23.15
C MET A 1 -1.92 7.16 -21.70
N LEU A 2 -2.18 6.04 -21.04
CA LEU A 2 -1.68 5.72 -19.69
C LEU A 2 -0.69 4.55 -19.81
N GLU A 3 0.17 4.62 -20.82
CA GLU A 3 1.27 3.68 -21.07
C GLU A 3 2.57 4.15 -20.39
N HIS A 4 2.46 4.75 -19.21
CA HIS A 4 3.63 4.92 -18.38
C HIS A 4 3.63 3.77 -17.40
N GLY A 5 4.52 2.80 -17.63
CA GLY A 5 4.88 1.71 -16.73
C GLY A 5 5.44 2.27 -15.42
N VAL A 6 4.59 2.95 -14.65
CA VAL A 6 4.88 3.41 -13.31
C VAL A 6 4.88 2.16 -12.46
N ASN A 7 6.08 1.74 -12.06
CA ASN A 7 6.24 0.62 -11.17
C ASN A 7 5.52 0.95 -9.84
N PRO A 8 4.45 0.21 -9.47
CA PRO A 8 3.68 0.48 -8.25
C PRO A 8 4.48 0.21 -6.97
N ASN A 9 5.67 -0.38 -7.10
CA ASN A 9 6.58 -0.72 -6.02
C ASN A 9 7.70 0.30 -5.82
N ILE A 10 7.65 1.46 -6.50
CA ILE A 10 8.61 2.54 -6.28
C ILE A 10 8.55 2.97 -4.81
N GLN A 11 9.68 2.87 -4.13
CA GLN A 11 9.86 3.34 -2.78
C GLN A 11 10.41 4.76 -2.79
N ASN A 12 9.87 5.63 -1.92
CA ASN A 12 10.50 6.91 -1.63
C ASN A 12 11.74 6.73 -0.73
N THR A 13 12.38 7.83 -0.33
CA THR A 13 13.57 7.83 0.54
C THR A 13 13.37 7.19 1.91
N GLN A 14 12.11 6.98 2.34
CA GLN A 14 11.76 6.30 3.58
C GLN A 14 11.25 4.87 3.35
N GLY A 15 11.40 4.32 2.15
CA GLY A 15 10.91 2.97 1.83
C GLY A 15 9.39 2.89 1.61
N PHE A 16 8.67 4.02 1.56
CA PHE A 16 7.23 3.99 1.33
C PHE A 16 6.91 3.81 -0.14
N THR A 17 6.09 2.80 -0.44
CA THR A 17 5.43 2.62 -1.74
C THR A 17 4.10 3.37 -1.81
N PRO A 18 3.52 3.57 -3.00
CA PRO A 18 2.12 3.99 -3.16
C PRO A 18 1.15 3.18 -2.29
N LEU A 19 1.38 1.87 -2.13
CA LEU A 19 0.55 0.99 -1.31
C LEU A 19 0.64 1.33 0.20
N HIS A 20 1.83 1.66 0.71
CA HIS A 20 1.99 2.17 2.08
C HIS A 20 1.21 3.48 2.29
N ALA A 21 1.30 4.41 1.33
CA ALA A 21 0.59 5.67 1.40
C ALA A 21 -0.93 5.46 1.40
N ALA A 22 -1.42 4.56 0.54
CA ALA A 22 -2.83 4.20 0.48
C ALA A 22 -3.31 3.57 1.79
N ALA A 23 -2.59 2.57 2.29
CA ALA A 23 -2.93 1.87 3.53
C ALA A 23 -3.02 2.81 4.73
N ARG A 24 -2.12 3.81 4.79
CA ARG A 24 -2.04 4.81 5.87
C ARG A 24 -3.10 5.90 5.77
N ARG A 25 -3.40 6.41 4.57
CA ARG A 25 -4.18 7.66 4.38
C ARG A 25 -5.60 7.43 3.89
N THR A 26 -5.87 6.41 3.09
CA THR A 26 -7.20 6.26 2.47
C THR A 26 -8.22 5.72 3.45
N ALA A 27 -9.49 6.03 3.21
CA ALA A 27 -10.62 5.42 3.92
C ALA A 27 -11.21 4.22 3.15
N SER A 28 -10.82 4.06 1.88
CA SER A 28 -11.42 3.09 0.97
C SER A 28 -10.39 2.04 0.53
N PRO A 29 -10.72 0.74 0.67
CA PRO A 29 -9.88 -0.34 0.17
C PRO A 29 -9.85 -0.41 -1.36
N LYS A 30 -10.73 0.32 -2.08
CA LYS A 30 -10.69 0.37 -3.55
C LYS A 30 -9.36 0.87 -4.09
N THR A 31 -8.73 1.83 -3.40
CA THR A 31 -7.41 2.34 -3.81
C THR A 31 -6.31 1.29 -3.57
N LEU A 32 -6.46 0.44 -2.56
CA LEU A 32 -5.55 -0.68 -2.34
C LEU A 32 -5.73 -1.71 -3.46
N ALA A 33 -6.97 -2.09 -3.79
CA ALA A 33 -7.26 -3.02 -4.88
C ALA A 33 -6.65 -2.55 -6.21
N LEU A 34 -6.83 -1.29 -6.59
CA LEU A 34 -6.24 -0.74 -7.82
C LEU A 34 -4.71 -0.81 -7.83
N LEU A 35 -4.05 -0.62 -6.68
CA LEU A 35 -2.60 -0.71 -6.58
C LEU A 35 -2.11 -2.16 -6.62
N ILE A 36 -2.84 -3.09 -6.01
CA ILE A 36 -2.56 -4.52 -6.10
C ILE A 36 -2.75 -5.03 -7.53
N ASP A 37 -3.86 -4.66 -8.18
CA ASP A 37 -4.16 -5.02 -9.58
C ASP A 37 -3.10 -4.46 -10.54
N ALA A 38 -2.48 -3.34 -10.20
CA ALA A 38 -1.37 -2.76 -10.95
C ALA A 38 -0.01 -3.47 -10.72
N GLY A 39 0.04 -4.49 -9.84
CA GLY A 39 1.26 -5.23 -9.47
C GLY A 39 1.94 -4.74 -8.19
N GLY A 40 1.22 -4.01 -7.34
CA GLY A 40 1.71 -3.52 -6.05
C GLY A 40 1.96 -4.67 -5.08
N ASP A 41 3.13 -4.66 -4.45
CA ASP A 41 3.59 -5.69 -3.53
C ASP A 41 3.29 -5.28 -2.08
N PRO A 42 2.37 -5.98 -1.38
CA PRO A 42 2.03 -5.71 0.02
C PRO A 42 3.08 -6.20 1.01
N SER A 43 4.11 -6.94 0.57
CA SER A 43 5.17 -7.46 1.45
C SER A 43 6.33 -6.47 1.64
N LEU A 44 6.43 -5.45 0.78
CA LEU A 44 7.51 -4.48 0.87
C LEU A 44 7.46 -3.71 2.19
N GLN A 45 8.64 -3.46 2.75
CA GLN A 45 8.81 -2.79 4.03
C GLN A 45 9.40 -1.40 3.87
N THR A 46 8.98 -0.48 4.72
CA THR A 46 9.65 0.82 4.90
C THR A 46 11.02 0.64 5.56
N ILE A 47 11.79 1.73 5.66
CA ILE A 47 13.06 1.73 6.42
C ILE A 47 12.89 1.35 7.90
N ASP A 48 11.69 1.55 8.45
CA ASP A 48 11.33 1.18 9.82
C ASP A 48 10.86 -0.29 9.93
N GLY A 49 10.96 -1.07 8.85
CA GLY A 49 10.52 -2.47 8.79
C GLY A 49 8.99 -2.64 8.71
N LYS A 50 8.24 -1.58 8.41
CA LYS A 50 6.77 -1.61 8.40
C LYS A 50 6.22 -1.93 7.03
N THR A 51 5.28 -2.86 6.95
CA THR A 51 4.49 -3.17 5.76
C THR A 51 3.31 -2.19 5.60
N PRO A 52 2.62 -2.17 4.45
CA PRO A 52 1.36 -1.46 4.30
C PRO A 52 0.31 -1.91 5.34
N LEU A 53 0.29 -3.18 5.72
CA LEU A 53 -0.62 -3.70 6.75
C LEU A 53 -0.31 -3.09 8.12
N ASP A 54 0.97 -3.03 8.51
CA ASP A 54 1.38 -2.40 9.78
C ASP A 54 0.93 -0.94 9.85
N LEU A 55 1.09 -0.19 8.76
CA LEU A 55 0.64 1.20 8.70
C LEU A 55 -0.90 1.33 8.78
N ALA A 56 -1.65 0.39 8.21
CA ALA A 56 -3.10 0.36 8.32
C ALA A 56 -3.54 0.08 9.76
N LEU A 57 -2.85 -0.83 10.47
CA LEU A 57 -3.07 -1.13 11.88
C LEU A 57 -2.76 0.09 12.77
N GLU A 58 -1.60 0.73 12.59
CA GLU A 58 -1.21 1.93 13.35
C GLU A 58 -2.20 3.09 13.18
N LYS A 59 -2.77 3.24 11.99
CA LYS A 59 -3.78 4.27 11.69
C LYS A 59 -5.22 3.79 11.90
N LYS A 60 -5.42 2.59 12.47
CA LYS A 60 -6.72 1.99 12.78
C LYS A 60 -7.67 1.98 11.57
N LYS A 61 -7.13 1.71 10.38
CA LYS A 61 -7.88 1.65 9.12
C LYS A 61 -8.52 0.27 8.97
N VAL A 62 -9.56 -0.01 9.75
CA VAL A 62 -10.21 -1.35 9.84
C VAL A 62 -10.53 -1.96 8.47
N LYS A 63 -11.06 -1.16 7.53
CA LYS A 63 -11.38 -1.63 6.17
C LYS A 63 -10.15 -1.98 5.33
N ASN A 64 -9.05 -1.26 5.53
CA ASN A 64 -7.79 -1.50 4.83
C ASN A 64 -7.06 -2.70 5.43
N VAL A 65 -7.07 -2.83 6.76
CA VAL A 65 -6.56 -4.02 7.47
C VAL A 65 -7.28 -5.27 6.98
N ALA A 66 -8.61 -5.29 7.02
CA ALA A 66 -9.40 -6.44 6.57
C ALA A 66 -9.24 -6.76 5.08
N PHE A 67 -8.77 -5.81 4.26
CA PHE A 67 -8.44 -6.04 2.86
C PHE A 67 -7.03 -6.63 2.71
N LEU A 68 -6.04 -6.02 3.36
CA LEU A 68 -4.63 -6.43 3.31
C LEU A 68 -4.37 -7.78 3.99
N GLU A 69 -5.13 -8.13 5.04
CA GLU A 69 -5.06 -9.46 5.68
C GLU A 69 -5.57 -10.59 4.77
N LYS A 70 -6.25 -10.28 3.67
CA LYS A 70 -6.81 -11.26 2.73
C LYS A 70 -5.98 -11.43 1.46
N LEU A 71 -4.90 -10.66 1.30
CA LEU A 71 -3.95 -10.78 0.20
C LEU A 71 -2.94 -11.89 0.49
#